data_AF-A0A7S1HCD2-F1
#
_entry.id   AF-A0A7S1HCD2-F1
#
_cell.length_a   1.000
_cell.length_b   1.000
_cell.length_c   1.000
_cell.angle_alpha   90.00
_cell.angle_beta   90.00
_cell.angle_gamma   90.00
#
_symmetry.space_group_name_H-M   'P 1'
#
loop_
_entity.id
_entity.type
_entity.pdbx_description
1 polymer ?
#
loop_
_entity_poly.entity_id
_entity_poly.type
_entity_poly.pdbx_seq_one_letter_code
_entity_poly.pdbx_strand_id
1 'polypeptide(L)'
;ADRARACTLIYYVSMTTLANAEFGSQPGALERLVDAACSEGAQEGEVESALAAIGVLACNKVNSDKLNVHGLIEKLLPTLLRLVEHGTEAQRVNAIVCMWNGASTSPQTKALVGAQPRLLSLLV
;
A
#
# COMPACT_ATOMS: atom_id res chain seq x y z
N ALA A 1 -4.77 -18.38 5.34
CA ALA A 1 -4.83 -17.95 6.75
C ALA A 1 -3.49 -17.41 7.24
N ASP A 2 -2.38 -18.11 6.99
CA ASP A 2 -1.06 -17.71 7.52
C ASP A 2 -0.51 -16.42 6.90
N ARG A 3 -0.72 -16.20 5.60
CA ARG A 3 -0.31 -14.95 4.93
C ARG A 3 -1.04 -13.71 5.43
N ALA A 4 -2.36 -13.79 5.61
CA ALA A 4 -3.15 -12.71 6.18
C ALA A 4 -2.67 -12.34 7.60
N ARG A 5 -2.47 -13.35 8.48
CA ARG A 5 -1.94 -13.14 9.83
C ARG A 5 -0.54 -12.53 9.83
N ALA A 6 0.33 -12.96 8.91
CA ALA A 6 1.65 -12.37 8.73
C ALA A 6 1.56 -10.89 8.34
N CYS A 7 0.71 -10.54 7.37
CA CYS A 7 0.49 -9.14 6.99
C CYS A 7 -0.07 -8.30 8.14
N THR A 8 -1.02 -8.85 8.90
CA THR A 8 -1.57 -8.20 10.10
C THR A 8 -0.48 -7.96 11.15
N LEU A 9 0.39 -8.95 11.42
CA LEU A 9 1.50 -8.78 12.35
C LEU A 9 2.47 -7.71 11.86
N ILE A 10 2.84 -7.73 10.56
CA ILE A 10 3.70 -6.72 9.94
C ILE A 10 3.09 -5.33 10.10
N TYR A 11 1.80 -5.17 9.85
CA TYR A 11 1.09 -3.91 10.07
C TYR A 11 1.26 -3.41 11.51
N TYR A 12 0.95 -4.25 12.51
CA TYR A 12 1.04 -3.85 13.92
C TYR A 12 2.46 -3.50 14.34
N VAL A 13 3.47 -4.29 13.96
CA VAL A 13 4.86 -3.97 14.35
C VAL A 13 5.36 -2.70 13.65
N SER A 14 4.95 -2.47 12.39
CA SER A 14 5.37 -1.31 11.59
C SER A 14 4.77 0.02 12.06
N MET A 15 3.84 0.01 13.01
CA MET A 15 3.32 1.23 13.65
C MET A 15 4.40 1.97 14.47
N THR A 16 5.48 1.29 14.85
CA THR A 16 6.64 1.91 15.50
C THR A 16 7.66 2.38 14.48
N THR A 17 8.27 3.56 14.69
CA THR A 17 9.25 4.12 13.75
C THR A 17 10.46 3.20 13.54
N LEU A 18 10.90 2.50 14.59
CA LEU A 18 12.03 1.57 14.54
C LEU A 18 11.71 0.36 13.64
N ALA A 19 10.65 -0.39 13.95
CA ALA A 19 10.31 -1.58 13.19
C ALA A 19 9.90 -1.25 11.75
N ASN A 20 9.32 -0.08 11.51
CA ASN A 20 9.02 0.42 10.17
C ASN A 20 10.29 0.58 9.30
N ALA A 21 11.31 1.21 9.87
CA ALA A 21 12.60 1.38 9.22
C ALA A 21 13.34 0.05 9.06
N GLU A 22 13.33 -0.80 10.09
CA GLU A 22 13.97 -2.12 10.07
C GLU A 22 13.34 -3.03 9.00
N PHE A 23 12.02 -3.16 8.98
CA PHE A 23 11.32 -3.98 7.99
C PHE A 23 11.61 -3.49 6.57
N GLY A 24 11.46 -2.19 6.32
CA GLY A 24 11.73 -1.61 5.01
C GLY A 24 13.20 -1.63 4.59
N SER A 25 14.13 -1.87 5.52
CA SER A 25 15.55 -2.07 5.21
C SER A 25 15.87 -3.48 4.72
N GLN A 26 15.01 -4.46 5.01
CA GLN A 26 15.23 -5.85 4.59
C GLN A 26 15.09 -6.01 3.06
N PRO A 27 16.05 -6.68 2.41
CA PRO A 27 16.00 -6.90 0.96
C PRO A 27 14.74 -7.65 0.52
N GLY A 28 13.98 -7.08 -0.41
CA GLY A 28 12.79 -7.72 -0.97
C GLY A 28 11.57 -7.69 -0.06
N ALA A 29 11.61 -7.01 1.09
CA ALA A 29 10.50 -7.04 2.05
C ALA A 29 9.27 -6.26 1.54
N LEU A 30 9.49 -5.10 0.95
CA LEU A 30 8.41 -4.28 0.36
C LEU A 30 7.83 -4.96 -0.89
N GLU A 31 8.69 -5.58 -1.71
CA GLU A 31 8.32 -6.34 -2.89
C GLU A 31 7.41 -7.51 -2.54
N ARG A 32 7.77 -8.32 -1.53
CA ARG A 32 6.95 -9.44 -1.06
C ARG A 32 5.58 -8.98 -0.53
N LEU A 33 5.54 -7.82 0.14
CA LEU A 33 4.30 -7.28 0.67
C LEU A 33 3.39 -6.74 -0.45
N VAL A 34 3.98 -6.12 -1.48
CA VAL A 34 3.29 -5.70 -2.71
C VAL A 34 2.77 -6.91 -3.48
N ASP A 35 3.59 -7.96 -3.62
CA ASP A 35 3.18 -9.21 -4.24
C ASP A 35 2.03 -9.86 -3.46
N ALA A 36 2.01 -9.73 -2.14
CA ALA A 36 0.90 -10.20 -1.33
C ALA A 36 -0.40 -9.43 -1.59
N ALA A 37 -0.32 -8.11 -1.72
CA ALA A 37 -1.46 -7.27 -2.06
C ALA A 37 -1.97 -7.49 -3.50
N CYS A 38 -1.11 -7.91 -4.43
CA CYS A 38 -1.45 -8.11 -5.84
C CYS A 38 -1.64 -9.58 -6.27
N SER A 39 -1.47 -10.55 -5.36
CA SER A 39 -1.53 -11.98 -5.70
C SER A 39 -2.92 -12.38 -6.22
N GLU A 40 -2.96 -13.07 -7.36
CA GLU A 40 -4.18 -13.73 -7.82
C GLU A 40 -4.62 -14.77 -6.77
N GLY A 41 -5.90 -14.74 -6.37
CA GLY A 41 -6.45 -15.59 -5.32
C GLY A 41 -6.21 -15.13 -3.88
N ALA A 42 -5.60 -13.95 -3.67
CA ALA A 42 -5.50 -13.36 -2.33
C ALA A 42 -6.90 -13.19 -1.71
N GLN A 43 -7.03 -13.62 -0.45
CA GLN A 43 -8.26 -13.43 0.31
C GLN A 43 -8.39 -11.94 0.68
N GLU A 44 -9.62 -11.44 0.80
CA GLU A 44 -9.88 -10.01 1.09
C GLU A 44 -9.11 -9.52 2.32
N GLY A 45 -9.10 -10.30 3.41
CA GLY A 45 -8.38 -9.94 4.63
C GLY A 45 -6.84 -9.93 4.49
N GLU A 46 -6.29 -10.67 3.52
CA GLU A 46 -4.86 -10.61 3.19
C GLU A 46 -4.53 -9.32 2.45
N VAL A 47 -5.31 -8.99 1.42
CA VAL A 47 -5.13 -7.75 0.65
C VAL A 47 -5.27 -6.53 1.56
N GLU A 48 -6.29 -6.53 2.42
CA GLU A 48 -6.52 -5.45 3.39
C GLU A 48 -5.33 -5.28 4.34
N SER A 49 -4.86 -6.37 4.95
CA SER A 49 -3.74 -6.33 5.89
C SER A 49 -2.43 -5.93 5.21
N ALA A 50 -2.19 -6.40 3.98
CA ALA A 50 -1.01 -6.04 3.20
C ALA A 50 -1.02 -4.54 2.87
N LEU A 51 -2.14 -4.00 2.42
CA LEU A 51 -2.25 -2.57 2.11
C LEU A 51 -2.17 -1.69 3.35
N ALA A 52 -2.74 -2.12 4.47
CA ALA A 52 -2.57 -1.43 5.75
C ALA A 52 -1.10 -1.36 6.15
N ALA A 53 -0.37 -2.48 6.05
CA ALA A 53 1.06 -2.53 6.31
C ALA A 53 1.86 -1.63 5.36
N ILE A 54 1.59 -1.67 4.05
CA ILE A 54 2.25 -0.82 3.05
C ILE A 54 1.98 0.67 3.34
N GLY A 55 0.74 1.03 3.67
CA GLY A 55 0.36 2.39 4.01
C GLY A 55 1.18 2.95 5.18
N VAL A 56 1.31 2.16 6.26
CA VAL A 56 2.12 2.54 7.43
C VAL A 56 3.62 2.58 7.09
N LEU A 57 4.13 1.59 6.36
CA LEU A 57 5.54 1.56 5.93
C LEU A 57 5.90 2.78 5.06
N ALA A 58 4.99 3.19 4.17
CA ALA A 58 5.16 4.33 3.29
C ALA A 58 5.13 5.70 4.02
N CYS A 59 4.73 5.77 5.30
CA CYS A 59 4.89 6.99 6.10
C CYS A 59 6.38 7.33 6.32
N ASN A 60 7.26 6.32 6.31
CA ASN A 60 8.69 6.54 6.34
C ASN A 60 9.18 6.93 4.93
N LYS A 61 9.89 8.06 4.84
CA LYS A 61 10.36 8.59 3.56
C LYS A 61 11.25 7.61 2.79
N VAL A 62 12.15 6.89 3.46
CA VAL A 62 13.04 5.92 2.80
C VAL A 62 12.24 4.77 2.18
N ASN A 63 11.23 4.29 2.89
CA ASN A 63 10.35 3.23 2.40
C ASN A 63 9.46 3.73 1.25
N SER A 64 8.91 4.94 1.36
CA SER A 64 8.17 5.58 0.27
C SER A 64 9.03 5.75 -0.99
N ASP A 65 10.27 6.21 -0.84
CA ASP A 65 11.21 6.35 -1.96
C ASP A 65 11.49 4.98 -2.60
N LYS A 66 11.69 3.91 -1.81
CA LYS A 66 11.85 2.54 -2.32
C LYS A 66 10.61 2.05 -3.08
N LEU A 67 9.42 2.25 -2.53
CA LEU A 67 8.16 1.88 -3.20
C LEU A 67 8.00 2.57 -4.56
N ASN A 68 8.51 3.79 -4.70
CA ASN A 68 8.46 4.53 -5.97
C ASN A 68 9.58 4.17 -6.94
N VAL A 69 10.84 4.13 -6.49
CA VAL A 69 12.02 3.84 -7.34
C VAL A 69 11.90 2.47 -8.02
N HIS A 70 11.31 1.50 -7.33
CA HIS A 70 11.14 0.14 -7.85
C HIS A 70 9.81 -0.07 -8.61
N GLY A 71 9.03 0.99 -8.88
CA GLY A 71 7.75 0.88 -9.58
C GLY A 71 6.67 0.08 -8.82
N LEU A 72 6.85 -0.12 -7.50
CA LEU A 72 5.95 -0.94 -6.69
C LEU A 72 4.59 -0.26 -6.51
N ILE A 73 4.54 1.06 -6.43
CA ILE A 73 3.27 1.80 -6.41
C ILE A 73 2.50 1.65 -7.73
N GLU A 74 3.19 1.68 -8.87
CA GLU A 74 2.56 1.48 -10.18
C GLU A 74 1.95 0.08 -10.28
N LYS A 75 2.65 -0.93 -9.76
CA LYS A 75 2.15 -2.30 -9.65
C LYS A 75 0.93 -2.42 -8.74
N LEU A 76 0.86 -1.64 -7.66
CA LEU A 76 -0.28 -1.62 -6.75
C LEU A 76 -1.50 -0.88 -7.32
N LEU A 77 -1.30 0.07 -8.23
CA LEU A 77 -2.33 1.01 -8.66
C LEU A 77 -3.64 0.34 -9.11
N PRO A 78 -3.64 -0.73 -9.93
CA PRO A 78 -4.88 -1.40 -10.32
C PRO A 78 -5.65 -1.96 -9.11
N THR A 79 -4.95 -2.53 -8.14
CA THR A 79 -5.54 -3.04 -6.89
C THR A 79 -6.08 -1.90 -6.04
N LEU A 80 -5.33 -0.81 -5.91
CA LEU A 80 -5.74 0.37 -5.14
C LEU A 80 -7.02 1.00 -5.72
N LEU A 81 -7.10 1.18 -7.04
CA LEU A 81 -8.27 1.74 -7.72
C LEU A 81 -9.49 0.83 -7.57
N ARG A 82 -9.32 -0.48 -7.75
CA ARG A 82 -10.40 -1.45 -7.54
C ARG A 82 -10.96 -1.39 -6.12
N LEU A 83 -10.10 -1.26 -5.11
CA LEU A 83 -10.52 -1.22 -3.70
C LEU A 83 -11.16 0.11 -3.32
N VAL A 84 -10.73 1.21 -3.92
CA VAL A 84 -11.42 2.51 -3.79
C VAL A 84 -12.87 2.41 -4.26
N GLU A 85 -13.11 1.70 -5.36
CA GLU A 85 -14.43 1.60 -5.98
C GLU A 85 -15.34 0.58 -5.29
N HIS A 86 -14.79 -0.60 -5.00
CA HIS A 86 -15.56 -1.78 -4.63
C HIS A 86 -15.18 -2.36 -3.27
N GLY A 87 -14.14 -1.84 -2.62
CA GLY A 87 -13.70 -2.32 -1.32
C GLY A 87 -14.63 -1.91 -0.19
N THR A 88 -14.45 -2.57 0.96
CA THR A 88 -15.03 -2.16 2.24
C THR A 88 -14.52 -0.78 2.65
N GLU A 89 -15.17 -0.13 3.63
CA GLU A 89 -14.72 1.17 4.14
C GLU A 89 -13.24 1.15 4.57
N ALA A 90 -12.83 0.12 5.33
CA ALA A 90 -11.44 -0.06 5.75
C ALA A 90 -10.48 -0.23 4.56
N GLN A 91 -10.86 -1.02 3.56
CA GLN A 91 -10.06 -1.22 2.35
C GLN A 91 -9.92 0.07 1.53
N ARG A 92 -11.00 0.86 1.41
CA ARG A 92 -10.97 2.17 0.73
C ARG A 92 -10.02 3.12 1.43
N VAL A 93 -10.12 3.25 2.75
CA VAL A 93 -9.24 4.10 3.56
C VAL A 93 -7.78 3.68 3.38
N ASN A 94 -7.48 2.38 3.50
CA ASN A 94 -6.13 1.86 3.34
C ASN A 94 -5.58 2.10 1.92
N ALA A 95 -6.42 1.93 0.89
CA ALA A 95 -6.03 2.21 -0.49
C ALA A 95 -5.71 3.69 -0.70
N ILE A 96 -6.54 4.59 -0.16
CA ILE A 96 -6.33 6.05 -0.21
C ILE A 96 -5.04 6.44 0.51
N VAL A 97 -4.82 5.93 1.72
CA VAL A 97 -3.59 6.20 2.50
C VAL A 97 -2.36 5.71 1.76
N CYS A 98 -2.41 4.52 1.16
CA CYS A 98 -1.31 3.98 0.36
C CYS A 98 -1.02 4.85 -0.86
N MET A 99 -2.05 5.30 -1.58
CA MET A 99 -1.90 6.24 -2.71
C MET A 99 -1.34 7.59 -2.26
N TRP A 100 -1.80 8.14 -1.14
CA TRP A 100 -1.30 9.41 -0.59
C TRP A 100 0.19 9.32 -0.24
N ASN A 101 0.57 8.31 0.53
CA ASN A 101 1.95 8.12 0.98
C ASN A 101 2.90 7.79 -0.19
N GLY A 102 2.44 7.00 -1.16
CA GLY A 102 3.16 6.71 -2.39
C GLY A 102 3.31 7.94 -3.31
N ALA A 103 2.23 8.71 -3.49
CA ALA A 103 2.25 9.91 -4.32
C ALA A 103 3.08 11.04 -3.69
N SER A 104 3.24 11.09 -2.36
CA SER A 104 3.93 12.21 -1.71
C SER A 104 5.37 12.46 -2.24
N THR A 105 6.06 11.42 -2.71
CA THR A 105 7.49 11.44 -3.05
C THR A 105 7.80 11.38 -4.55
N SER A 106 6.86 10.97 -5.42
CA SER A 106 7.11 10.78 -6.87
C SER A 106 6.18 11.62 -7.75
N PRO A 107 6.70 12.54 -8.59
CA PRO A 107 5.89 13.30 -9.55
C PRO A 107 5.07 12.42 -10.50
N GLN A 108 5.64 11.29 -10.92
CA GLN A 108 4.99 10.30 -11.78
C GLN A 108 3.79 9.69 -11.06
N THR A 109 3.97 9.28 -9.81
CA THR A 109 2.89 8.74 -8.97
C THR A 109 1.83 9.80 -8.70
N LYS A 110 2.21 11.07 -8.49
CA LYS A 110 1.25 12.19 -8.38
C LYS A 110 0.43 12.36 -9.64
N ALA A 111 1.06 12.30 -10.81
CA ALA A 111 0.35 12.41 -12.09
C ALA A 111 -0.60 11.21 -12.31
N LEU A 112 -0.15 9.98 -12.00
CA LEU A 112 -0.95 8.77 -12.10
C LEU A 112 -2.18 8.77 -11.20
N VAL A 113 -2.03 9.22 -9.94
CA VAL A 113 -3.13 9.37 -8.98
C VAL A 113 -4.03 10.54 -9.36
N GLY A 114 -3.46 11.70 -9.71
CA GLY A 114 -4.21 12.90 -10.09
C GLY A 114 -4.99 12.78 -11.40
N ALA A 115 -4.55 11.90 -12.30
CA ALA A 115 -5.24 11.57 -13.55
C ALA A 115 -6.43 10.62 -13.34
N GLN A 116 -6.85 10.33 -12.10
CA GLN A 116 -7.98 9.45 -11.80
C GLN A 116 -9.24 10.29 -11.50
N PRO A 117 -10.15 10.50 -12.48
CA PRO A 117 -11.41 11.22 -12.25
C PRO A 117 -12.24 10.60 -11.11
N ARG A 118 -12.05 9.31 -10.86
CA ARG A 118 -12.78 8.53 -9.86
C ARG A 118 -12.37 8.83 -8.41
N LEU A 119 -11.22 9.45 -8.18
CA LEU A 119 -10.90 9.99 -6.85
C LEU A 119 -11.74 11.22 -6.52
N LEU A 120 -12.14 12.01 -7.52
CA LEU A 120 -13.02 13.16 -7.32
C LEU A 120 -14.44 12.72 -6.92
N SER A 121 -14.90 11.56 -7.40
CA SER A 121 -16.21 11.01 -7.01
C SER A 121 -16.27 10.51 -5.56
N LEU A 122 -15.16 10.48 -4.82
CA LEU A 122 -15.15 10.17 -3.39
C LEU A 122 -15.43 11.39 -2.50
N LEU A 123 -15.42 12.60 -3.07
CA LEU A 123 -15.61 13.87 -2.34
C LEU A 123 -17.06 14.38 -2.38
N VAL A 124 -17.97 13.66 -3.05
CA VAL A 124 -19.37 14.03 -3.32
C VAL A 124 -20.30 12.93 -2.84
#